data_AF-G6YDI7-F1
#
_entry.id   AF-G6YDI7-F1
#
_cell.length_a   1.000
_cell.length_b   1.000
_cell.length_c   1.000
_cell.angle_alpha   90.00
_cell.angle_beta   90.00
_cell.angle_gamma   90.00
#
_symmetry.space_group_name_H-M   'P 1'
#
loop_
_entity.id
_entity.type
_entity.pdbx_description
1 polymer ?
#
loop_
_entity_poly.entity_id
_entity_poly.type
_entity_poly.pdbx_seq_one_letter_code
_entity_poly.pdbx_strand_id
1 'polypeptide(L)'
;MRFALTSEAGLNDGAAFPFVYLAIAIALSGASGEPFFTHWLVVDVLWKVAAGVGIGWLGGKVMGYLTFRLPKRSGLSETRDGFVALGITCLAYGSTEIIHGYGFLAVFVAAVALRSVERQHEYHENLHAFAEQIERLLMMVLLVCFGAAIAEGSIFGALSWQVIVTTALVLFVVRPLSGWIGLIGFPASSQEKAAIAFFGIRGLGSFYYLAFALGQAEFEGATILWVTVCFAVLSSIVMHGVMVTPVMRQLDRGRPPRS
;
A
#
# COMPACT_ATOMS: atom_id res chain seq x y z
N MET A 1 -1.60 11.42 -15.61
CA MET A 1 -2.30 10.13 -15.42
C MET A 1 -1.66 9.27 -14.33
N ARG A 2 -0.36 8.93 -14.40
CA ARG A 2 0.33 8.12 -13.36
C ARG A 2 0.27 8.71 -11.94
N PHE A 3 0.40 10.02 -11.77
CA PHE A 3 0.32 10.67 -10.44
C PHE A 3 -1.06 10.55 -9.78
N ALA A 4 -2.14 10.59 -10.55
CA ALA A 4 -3.49 10.41 -10.01
C ALA A 4 -3.63 8.99 -9.45
N LEU A 5 -3.12 7.98 -10.17
CA LEU A 5 -3.15 6.58 -9.75
C LEU A 5 -2.25 6.29 -8.53
N THR A 6 -1.05 6.86 -8.45
CA THR A 6 -0.17 6.69 -7.26
C THR A 6 -0.70 7.43 -6.03
N SER A 7 -1.29 8.62 -6.22
CA SER A 7 -1.91 9.37 -5.13
C SER A 7 -3.20 8.71 -4.65
N GLU A 8 -3.99 8.13 -5.56
CA GLU A 8 -5.17 7.34 -5.26
C GLU A 8 -4.81 6.05 -4.52
N ALA A 9 -3.75 5.35 -4.95
CA ALA A 9 -3.25 4.17 -4.26
C ALA A 9 -2.79 4.48 -2.83
N GLY A 10 -2.00 5.54 -2.63
CA GLY A 10 -1.53 5.92 -1.30
C GLY A 10 -2.65 6.47 -0.39
N LEU A 11 -3.64 7.17 -0.95
CA LEU A 11 -4.84 7.57 -0.20
C LEU A 11 -5.70 6.36 0.18
N ASN A 12 -5.85 5.41 -0.74
CA ASN A 12 -6.58 4.16 -0.51
C ASN A 12 -5.91 3.32 0.59
N ASP A 13 -4.58 3.28 0.63
CA ASP A 13 -3.83 2.64 1.71
C ASP A 13 -4.07 3.35 3.06
N GLY A 14 -4.04 4.68 3.09
CA GLY A 14 -4.41 5.45 4.28
C GLY A 14 -5.86 5.23 4.74
N ALA A 15 -6.78 5.03 3.79
CA ALA A 15 -8.20 4.77 4.06
C ALA A 15 -8.49 3.32 4.48
N ALA A 16 -7.56 2.39 4.26
CA ALA A 16 -7.70 0.99 4.68
C ALA A 16 -7.51 0.81 6.21
N PHE A 17 -6.68 1.64 6.85
CA PHE A 17 -6.35 1.53 8.27
C PHE A 17 -7.55 1.58 9.23
N PRO A 18 -8.53 2.48 9.06
CA PRO A 18 -9.77 2.44 9.83
C PRO A 18 -10.42 1.06 9.87
N PHE A 19 -10.40 0.33 8.75
CA PHE A 19 -10.99 -1.01 8.66
C PHE A 19 -10.10 -2.08 9.30
N VAL A 20 -8.77 -1.95 9.21
CA VAL A 20 -7.83 -2.83 9.93
C VAL A 20 -8.03 -2.68 11.44
N TYR A 21 -8.10 -1.44 11.94
CA TYR A 21 -8.40 -1.16 13.34
C TYR A 21 -9.79 -1.61 13.75
N LEU A 22 -10.78 -1.52 12.86
CA LEU A 22 -12.10 -2.10 13.12
C LEU A 22 -12.02 -3.62 13.32
N ALA A 23 -11.28 -4.33 12.47
CA ALA A 23 -11.09 -5.77 12.60
C ALA A 23 -10.37 -6.15 13.91
N ILE A 24 -9.34 -5.39 14.29
CA ILE A 24 -8.66 -5.54 15.59
C ILE A 24 -9.64 -5.27 16.75
N ALA A 25 -10.41 -4.20 16.68
CA ALA A 25 -11.39 -3.84 17.71
C ALA A 25 -12.49 -4.92 17.85
N ILE A 26 -12.95 -5.52 16.74
CA ILE A 26 -13.88 -6.65 16.77
C ILE A 26 -13.24 -7.87 17.42
N ALA A 27 -12.00 -8.21 17.05
CA ALA A 27 -11.29 -9.34 17.65
C ALA A 27 -11.10 -9.18 19.17
N LEU A 28 -10.70 -7.97 19.61
CA LEU A 28 -10.51 -7.67 21.03
C LEU A 28 -11.83 -7.55 21.81
N SER A 29 -12.86 -6.95 21.22
CA SER A 29 -14.18 -6.82 21.87
C SER A 29 -14.92 -8.14 21.95
N GLY A 30 -14.72 -9.06 21.00
CA GLY A 30 -15.19 -10.43 21.11
C GLY A 30 -14.66 -11.15 22.36
N ALA A 31 -13.47 -10.75 22.85
CA ALA A 31 -12.88 -11.28 24.07
C ALA A 31 -13.29 -10.53 25.35
N SER A 32 -13.55 -9.22 25.29
CA SER A 32 -13.80 -8.37 26.48
C SER A 32 -15.26 -7.94 26.69
N GLY A 33 -16.11 -7.95 25.65
CA GLY A 33 -17.49 -7.49 25.70
C GLY A 33 -17.69 -5.97 25.77
N GLU A 34 -16.61 -5.19 25.72
CA GLU A 34 -16.66 -3.73 25.86
C GLU A 34 -17.19 -3.02 24.59
N PRO A 35 -17.91 -1.89 24.71
CA PRO A 35 -18.38 -1.13 23.56
C PRO A 35 -17.20 -0.47 22.83
N PHE A 36 -16.83 -1.04 21.68
CA PHE A 36 -15.66 -0.60 20.90
C PHE A 36 -15.96 0.51 19.89
N PHE A 37 -17.21 0.63 19.43
CA PHE A 37 -17.56 1.44 18.25
C PHE A 37 -17.25 2.94 18.42
N THR A 38 -17.53 3.50 19.60
CA THR A 38 -17.26 4.93 19.88
C THR A 38 -15.76 5.22 19.91
N HIS A 39 -14.98 4.33 20.53
CA HIS A 39 -13.52 4.46 20.54
C HIS A 39 -12.96 4.35 19.12
N TRP A 40 -13.43 3.36 18.36
CA TRP A 40 -13.04 3.18 16.98
C TRP A 40 -13.33 4.44 16.15
N LEU A 41 -14.54 4.99 16.23
CA LEU A 41 -14.91 6.17 15.43
C LEU A 41 -14.13 7.43 15.84
N VAL A 42 -14.01 7.70 17.15
CA VAL A 42 -13.41 8.96 17.63
C VAL A 42 -11.89 8.90 17.62
N VAL A 43 -11.33 7.79 18.11
CA VAL A 43 -9.88 7.63 18.22
C VAL A 43 -9.34 7.07 16.91
N ASP A 44 -9.71 5.85 16.55
CA ASP A 44 -9.10 5.18 15.40
C ASP A 44 -9.38 5.90 14.09
N VAL A 45 -10.59 6.40 13.87
CA VAL A 45 -10.91 7.14 12.64
C VAL A 45 -10.54 8.61 12.74
N LEU A 46 -11.19 9.39 13.61
CA LEU A 46 -11.02 10.86 13.58
C LEU A 46 -9.63 11.31 14.04
N TRP A 47 -9.19 10.90 15.23
CA TRP A 47 -7.91 11.34 15.78
C TRP A 47 -6.73 10.86 14.94
N LYS A 48 -6.65 9.55 14.63
CA LYS A 48 -5.46 9.02 13.93
C LYS A 48 -5.32 9.56 12.51
N VAL A 49 -6.43 9.79 11.81
CA VAL A 49 -6.43 10.47 10.50
C VAL A 49 -5.98 11.92 10.65
N ALA A 50 -6.54 12.67 11.59
CA ALA A 50 -6.15 14.07 11.82
C ALA A 50 -4.67 14.21 12.20
N ALA A 51 -4.17 13.34 13.10
CA ALA A 51 -2.77 13.27 13.49
C ALA A 51 -1.86 12.96 12.30
N GLY A 52 -2.21 11.95 11.49
CA GLY A 52 -1.45 11.58 10.30
C GLY A 52 -1.38 12.71 9.27
N VAL A 53 -2.52 13.34 8.97
CA VAL A 53 -2.56 14.49 8.05
C VAL A 53 -1.75 15.67 8.60
N GLY A 54 -1.91 16.01 9.88
CA GLY A 54 -1.25 17.14 10.50
C GLY A 54 0.28 16.99 10.52
N ILE A 55 0.78 15.86 11.01
CA ILE A 55 2.23 15.60 11.07
C ILE A 55 2.81 15.43 9.68
N GLY A 56 2.13 14.68 8.79
CA GLY A 56 2.59 14.50 7.42
C GLY A 56 2.73 15.82 6.69
N TRP A 57 1.71 16.68 6.79
CA TRP A 57 1.72 17.99 6.14
C TRP A 57 2.84 18.89 6.68
N LEU A 58 2.99 18.95 8.01
CA LEU A 58 4.03 19.74 8.65
C LEU A 58 5.43 19.21 8.28
N GLY A 59 5.65 17.90 8.41
CA GLY A 59 6.92 17.25 8.12
C GLY A 59 7.34 17.42 6.66
N GLY A 60 6.41 17.22 5.72
CA GLY A 60 6.68 17.44 4.29
C GLY A 60 6.96 18.91 3.95
N LYS A 61 6.27 19.87 4.60
CA LYS A 61 6.55 21.31 4.43
C LYS A 61 7.91 21.71 5.00
N VAL A 62 8.24 21.28 6.22
CA VAL A 62 9.53 21.56 6.87
C VAL A 62 10.65 20.99 6.02
N MET A 63 10.53 19.74 5.59
CA MET A 63 11.58 19.11 4.79
C MET A 63 11.71 19.75 3.41
N GLY A 64 10.60 20.04 2.73
CA GLY A 64 10.64 20.77 1.46
C GLY A 64 11.32 22.13 1.61
N TYR A 65 11.06 22.84 2.72
CA TYR A 65 11.78 24.08 3.00
C TYR A 65 13.28 23.85 3.22
N LEU A 66 13.68 22.88 4.05
CA LEU A 66 15.09 22.58 4.34
C LEU A 66 15.86 22.14 3.09
N THR A 67 15.29 21.25 2.28
CA THR A 67 15.95 20.70 1.09
C THR A 67 16.10 21.76 -0.01
N PHE A 68 15.14 22.67 -0.18
CA PHE A 68 15.11 23.59 -1.34
C PHE A 68 15.43 25.05 -1.03
N ARG A 69 15.35 25.51 0.23
CA ARG A 69 15.67 26.90 0.60
C ARG A 69 17.02 27.10 1.26
N LEU A 70 17.70 26.03 1.71
CA LEU A 70 19.07 26.13 2.20
C LEU A 70 20.05 26.19 1.01
N PRO A 71 21.05 27.09 1.02
CA PRO A 71 22.01 27.22 -0.09
C PRO A 71 22.73 25.90 -0.37
N LYS A 72 22.60 25.39 -1.60
CA LYS A 72 23.27 24.16 -2.07
C LYS A 72 24.78 24.27 -1.87
N ARG A 73 25.33 23.65 -0.82
CA ARG A 73 26.74 23.27 -0.79
C ARG A 73 26.84 21.81 -1.25
N SER A 74 27.41 21.62 -2.44
CA SER A 74 27.70 20.36 -3.15
C SER A 74 26.52 19.74 -3.93
N GLY A 75 26.81 19.34 -5.17
CA GLY A 75 25.91 18.60 -6.05
C GLY A 75 25.52 17.28 -5.39
N LEU A 76 24.22 17.08 -5.25
CA LEU A 76 23.64 15.87 -4.66
C LEU A 76 23.81 14.73 -5.67
N SER A 77 24.59 13.72 -5.31
CA SER A 77 24.62 12.46 -6.03
C SER A 77 23.31 11.72 -5.80
N GLU A 78 22.78 11.04 -6.82
CA GLU A 78 21.50 10.32 -6.81
C GLU A 78 21.30 9.41 -5.57
N THR A 79 22.37 8.79 -5.07
CA THR A 79 22.34 7.92 -3.88
C THR A 79 21.95 8.65 -2.59
N ARG A 80 22.28 9.94 -2.46
CA ARG A 80 22.01 10.72 -1.23
C ARG A 80 20.52 11.06 -1.11
N ASP A 81 19.84 11.21 -2.24
CA ASP A 81 18.40 11.54 -2.30
C ASP A 81 17.53 10.35 -1.84
N GLY A 82 17.93 9.12 -2.17
CA GLY A 82 17.24 7.90 -1.72
C GLY A 82 17.26 7.73 -0.18
N PHE A 83 18.39 7.98 0.47
CA PHE A 83 18.48 7.96 1.93
C PHE A 83 17.67 9.08 2.60
N VAL A 84 17.58 10.25 1.97
CA VAL A 84 16.71 11.33 2.44
C VAL A 84 15.24 10.90 2.38
N ALA A 85 14.83 10.17 1.33
CA ALA A 85 13.49 9.57 1.22
C ALA A 85 13.15 8.70 2.42
N LEU A 86 14.06 7.77 2.78
CA LEU A 86 13.90 6.91 3.93
C LEU A 86 13.89 7.71 5.24
N GLY A 87 14.78 8.70 5.37
CA GLY A 87 14.81 9.57 6.55
C GLY A 87 13.49 10.30 6.76
N ILE A 88 12.92 10.88 5.70
CA ILE A 88 11.60 11.56 5.74
C ILE A 88 10.51 10.55 6.10
N THR A 89 10.54 9.38 5.47
CA THR A 89 9.57 8.31 5.71
C THR A 89 9.60 7.88 7.18
N CYS A 90 10.78 7.54 7.71
CA CYS A 90 10.96 7.12 9.09
C CYS A 90 10.62 8.22 10.09
N LEU A 91 10.99 9.48 9.83
CA LEU A 91 10.66 10.60 10.70
C LEU A 91 9.16 10.88 10.72
N ALA A 92 8.51 10.96 9.55
CA ALA A 92 7.07 11.18 9.46
C ALA A 92 6.30 10.02 10.10
N TYR A 93 6.69 8.78 9.81
CA TYR A 93 6.09 7.59 10.41
C TYR A 93 6.29 7.57 11.94
N GLY A 94 7.53 7.65 12.41
CA GLY A 94 7.88 7.52 13.82
C GLY A 94 7.31 8.65 14.68
N SER A 95 7.37 9.90 14.22
CA SER A 95 6.78 11.03 14.95
C SER A 95 5.25 10.91 15.05
N THR A 96 4.60 10.36 14.03
CA THR A 96 3.15 10.14 14.05
C THR A 96 2.76 8.99 14.97
N GLU A 97 3.52 7.90 14.97
CA GLU A 97 3.28 6.76 15.86
C GLU A 97 3.41 7.14 17.34
N ILE A 98 4.33 8.06 17.70
CA ILE A 98 4.48 8.55 19.09
C ILE A 98 3.20 9.17 19.63
N ILE A 99 2.40 9.83 18.77
CA ILE A 99 1.10 10.40 19.15
C ILE A 99 -0.07 9.48 18.79
N HIS A 100 0.22 8.21 18.51
CA HIS A 100 -0.73 7.17 18.12
C HIS A 100 -1.54 7.49 16.85
N GLY A 101 -0.97 8.27 15.92
CA GLY A 101 -1.60 8.57 14.62
C GLY A 101 -1.30 7.50 13.56
N TYR A 102 -1.83 7.70 12.35
CA TYR A 102 -1.51 6.82 11.22
C TYR A 102 -0.19 7.21 10.53
N GLY A 103 0.89 6.51 10.88
CA GLY A 103 2.23 6.74 10.30
C GLY A 103 2.26 6.65 8.78
N PHE A 104 1.56 5.67 8.17
CA PHE A 104 1.46 5.55 6.71
C PHE A 104 0.80 6.76 6.05
N LEU A 105 -0.31 7.24 6.64
CA LEU A 105 -0.99 8.44 6.14
C LEU A 105 -0.08 9.66 6.26
N ALA A 106 0.69 9.76 7.35
CA ALA A 106 1.66 10.85 7.51
C ALA A 106 2.77 10.80 6.45
N VAL A 107 3.32 9.62 6.15
CA VAL A 107 4.32 9.47 5.08
C VAL A 107 3.74 9.88 3.73
N PHE A 108 2.52 9.43 3.41
CA PHE A 108 1.84 9.81 2.18
C PHE A 108 1.62 11.32 2.07
N VAL A 109 1.05 11.93 3.11
CA VAL A 109 0.80 13.38 3.15
C VAL A 109 2.12 14.16 3.13
N ALA A 110 3.18 13.66 3.78
CA ALA A 110 4.52 14.25 3.72
C ALA A 110 5.09 14.23 2.30
N ALA A 111 4.95 13.12 1.56
CA ALA A 111 5.38 13.04 0.16
C ALA A 111 4.59 14.02 -0.73
N VAL A 112 3.27 14.11 -0.55
CA VAL A 112 2.43 15.07 -1.28
C VAL A 112 2.81 16.52 -0.93
N ALA A 113 3.03 16.82 0.34
CA ALA A 113 3.42 18.15 0.81
C ALA A 113 4.82 18.54 0.33
N LEU A 114 5.79 17.62 0.35
CA LEU A 114 7.14 17.82 -0.19
C LEU A 114 7.09 18.15 -1.68
N ARG A 115 6.30 17.40 -2.45
CA ARG A 115 6.09 17.65 -3.88
C ARG A 115 5.38 18.97 -4.17
N SER A 116 4.59 19.49 -3.23
CA SER A 116 3.98 20.82 -3.37
C SER A 116 5.00 21.96 -3.30
N VAL A 117 6.15 21.73 -2.64
CA VAL A 117 7.20 22.73 -2.45
C VAL A 117 8.16 22.80 -3.64
N GLU A 118 8.48 21.67 -4.27
CA GLU A 118 9.33 21.61 -5.46
C GLU A 118 8.75 20.61 -6.47
N ARG A 119 8.58 21.06 -7.72
CA ARG A 119 8.00 20.25 -8.81
C ARG A 119 9.06 19.67 -9.75
N GLN A 120 10.36 19.86 -9.46
CA GLN A 120 11.45 19.29 -10.26
C GLN A 120 11.35 17.76 -10.36
N HIS A 121 11.44 17.26 -11.59
CA HIS A 121 11.14 15.88 -11.94
C HIS A 121 12.19 14.88 -11.41
N GLU A 122 13.48 15.21 -11.52
CA GLU A 122 14.59 14.29 -11.25
C GLU A 122 14.67 13.84 -9.78
N TYR A 123 14.50 14.75 -8.81
CA TYR A 123 14.55 14.39 -7.40
C TYR A 123 13.43 13.41 -7.01
N HIS A 124 12.20 13.66 -7.47
CA HIS A 124 11.07 12.77 -7.21
C HIS A 124 11.24 11.42 -7.91
N GLU A 125 11.80 11.38 -9.11
CA GLU A 125 12.11 10.14 -9.80
C GLU A 125 13.13 9.29 -9.03
N ASN A 126 14.19 9.91 -8.50
CA ASN A 126 15.19 9.21 -7.68
C ASN A 126 14.57 8.65 -6.39
N LEU A 127 13.74 9.43 -5.69
CA LEU A 127 13.02 8.99 -4.50
C LEU A 127 12.09 7.80 -4.81
N HIS A 128 11.32 7.90 -5.89
CA HIS A 128 10.40 6.85 -6.30
C HIS A 128 11.14 5.58 -6.76
N ALA A 129 12.19 5.71 -7.56
CA ALA A 129 12.99 4.57 -8.01
C ALA A 129 13.65 3.84 -6.84
N PHE A 130 14.15 4.59 -5.85
CA PHE A 130 14.71 4.00 -4.64
C PHE A 130 13.64 3.28 -3.81
N ALA A 131 12.47 3.88 -3.61
CA ALA A 131 11.36 3.22 -2.91
C ALA A 131 10.90 1.94 -3.64
N GLU A 132 10.81 1.97 -4.97
CA GLU A 132 10.48 0.78 -5.79
C GLU A 132 11.54 -0.33 -5.65
N GLN A 133 12.83 0.04 -5.59
CA GLN A 133 13.90 -0.93 -5.36
C GLN A 133 13.76 -1.61 -3.99
N ILE A 134 13.51 -0.83 -2.93
CA ILE A 134 13.28 -1.39 -1.59
C ILE A 134 12.05 -2.29 -1.57
N GLU A 135 10.94 -1.87 -2.19
CA GLU A 135 9.74 -2.70 -2.32
C GLU A 135 10.05 -4.03 -3.01
N ARG A 136 10.77 -3.97 -4.13
CA ARG A 136 11.14 -5.17 -4.90
C ARG A 136 12.02 -6.12 -4.09
N LEU A 137 12.99 -5.61 -3.33
CA LEU A 137 13.86 -6.40 -2.47
C LEU A 137 13.07 -7.07 -1.34
N LEU A 138 12.21 -6.33 -0.64
CA LEU A 138 11.36 -6.87 0.42
C LEU A 138 10.41 -7.95 -0.11
N MET A 139 9.85 -7.74 -1.31
CA MET A 139 9.01 -8.73 -1.98
C MET A 139 9.79 -10.02 -2.30
N MET A 140 11.03 -9.91 -2.76
CA MET A 140 11.89 -11.08 -2.99
C MET A 140 12.14 -11.85 -1.69
N VAL A 141 12.46 -11.15 -0.60
CA VAL A 141 12.68 -11.77 0.72
C VAL A 141 11.42 -12.50 1.18
N LEU A 142 10.25 -11.85 1.14
CA LEU A 142 8.99 -12.47 1.53
C LEU A 142 8.66 -13.71 0.70
N LEU A 143 8.91 -13.66 -0.62
CA LEU A 143 8.66 -14.79 -1.50
C LEU A 143 9.58 -15.97 -1.18
N VAL A 144 10.85 -15.70 -0.86
CA VAL A 144 11.80 -16.74 -0.40
C VAL A 144 11.34 -17.34 0.93
N CYS A 145 10.96 -16.51 1.91
CA CYS A 145 10.43 -16.99 3.19
C CYS A 145 9.18 -17.85 3.01
N PHE A 146 8.27 -17.45 2.13
CA PHE A 146 7.08 -18.23 1.81
C PHE A 146 7.44 -19.55 1.12
N GLY A 147 8.36 -19.53 0.16
CA GLY A 147 8.88 -20.75 -0.48
C GLY A 147 9.51 -21.72 0.51
N ALA A 148 10.27 -21.23 1.48
CA ALA A 148 10.85 -22.03 2.54
C ALA A 148 9.78 -22.67 3.44
N ALA A 149 8.75 -21.91 3.82
CA ALA A 149 7.63 -22.43 4.61
C ALA A 149 6.82 -23.49 3.84
N ILE A 150 6.74 -23.40 2.50
CA ILE A 150 6.15 -24.47 1.67
C ILE A 150 7.02 -25.72 1.71
N ALA A 151 8.34 -25.56 1.55
CA ALA A 151 9.28 -26.67 1.52
C ALA A 151 9.36 -27.43 2.85
N GLU A 152 9.24 -26.74 3.99
CA GLU A 152 9.15 -27.34 5.32
C GLU A 152 7.81 -28.09 5.54
N GLY A 153 6.80 -27.77 4.75
CA GLY A 153 5.49 -28.39 4.78
C GLY A 153 4.55 -27.86 5.85
N SER A 154 4.96 -26.83 6.60
CA SER A 154 4.13 -26.12 7.59
C SER A 154 2.86 -25.50 6.99
N ILE A 155 2.88 -25.23 5.67
CA ILE A 155 1.77 -24.61 4.94
C ILE A 155 0.74 -25.64 4.44
N PHE A 156 1.10 -26.89 4.17
CA PHE A 156 0.17 -27.86 3.57
C PHE A 156 -1.03 -28.18 4.47
N GLY A 157 -0.87 -28.04 5.80
CA GLY A 157 -2.00 -28.16 6.74
C GLY A 157 -2.98 -26.98 6.69
N ALA A 158 -2.53 -25.80 6.23
CA ALA A 158 -3.31 -24.56 6.20
C ALA A 158 -3.81 -24.18 4.79
N LEU A 159 -3.22 -24.71 3.72
CA LEU A 159 -3.67 -24.49 2.34
C LEU A 159 -4.88 -25.38 2.03
N SER A 160 -6.03 -24.99 2.55
CA SER A 160 -7.29 -25.66 2.30
C SER A 160 -7.98 -25.16 1.04
N TRP A 161 -8.99 -25.90 0.54
CA TRP A 161 -9.79 -25.45 -0.61
C TRP A 161 -10.48 -24.10 -0.33
N GLN A 162 -10.81 -23.81 0.93
CA GLN A 162 -11.38 -22.53 1.35
C GLN A 162 -10.41 -21.38 1.10
N VAL A 163 -9.10 -21.55 1.35
CA VAL A 163 -8.08 -20.54 1.07
C VAL A 163 -8.00 -20.26 -0.43
N ILE A 164 -8.02 -21.31 -1.25
CA ILE A 164 -7.96 -21.20 -2.71
C ILE A 164 -9.18 -20.43 -3.24
N VAL A 165 -10.39 -20.84 -2.83
CA VAL A 165 -11.63 -20.20 -3.27
C VAL A 165 -11.72 -18.76 -2.78
N THR A 166 -11.37 -18.50 -1.51
CA THR A 166 -11.34 -17.14 -0.95
C THR A 166 -10.37 -16.26 -1.74
N THR A 167 -9.15 -16.76 -2.00
CA THR A 167 -8.15 -16.02 -2.77
C THR A 167 -8.63 -15.72 -4.19
N ALA A 168 -9.23 -16.71 -4.86
CA ALA A 168 -9.81 -16.55 -6.19
C ALA A 168 -10.94 -15.50 -6.18
N LEU A 169 -11.86 -15.57 -5.23
CA LEU A 169 -12.93 -14.58 -5.08
C LEU A 169 -12.37 -13.16 -4.87
N VAL A 170 -11.36 -13.01 -4.00
CA VAL A 170 -10.73 -11.71 -3.78
C VAL A 170 -10.00 -11.20 -5.03
N LEU A 171 -9.37 -12.09 -5.81
CA LEU A 171 -8.68 -11.77 -7.07
C LEU A 171 -9.60 -11.39 -8.22
N PHE A 172 -10.61 -12.21 -8.47
CA PHE A 172 -11.40 -12.14 -9.70
C PHE A 172 -12.72 -11.39 -9.51
N VAL A 173 -13.16 -11.19 -8.27
CA VAL A 173 -14.45 -10.55 -7.95
C VAL A 173 -14.24 -9.29 -7.14
N VAL A 174 -13.76 -9.42 -5.90
CA VAL A 174 -13.66 -8.27 -4.98
C VAL A 174 -12.75 -7.19 -5.55
N ARG A 175 -11.58 -7.57 -6.08
CA ARG A 175 -10.62 -6.59 -6.60
C ARG A 175 -11.13 -5.87 -7.86
N PRO A 176 -11.56 -6.56 -8.94
CA PRO A 176 -12.09 -5.88 -10.12
C PRO A 176 -13.30 -5.00 -9.80
N LEU A 177 -14.20 -5.46 -8.92
CA LEU A 177 -15.35 -4.65 -8.49
C LEU A 177 -14.91 -3.40 -7.71
N SER A 178 -14.03 -3.56 -6.71
CA SER A 178 -13.52 -2.42 -5.94
C SER A 178 -12.80 -1.40 -6.82
N GLY A 179 -11.97 -1.86 -7.77
CA GLY A 179 -11.27 -1.00 -8.71
C GLY A 179 -12.23 -0.32 -9.68
N TRP A 180 -13.24 -1.03 -10.19
CA TRP A 180 -14.24 -0.44 -11.08
C TRP A 180 -15.07 0.63 -10.37
N ILE A 181 -15.50 0.35 -9.12
CA ILE A 181 -16.23 1.31 -8.28
C ILE A 181 -15.37 2.54 -8.00
N GLY A 182 -14.09 2.36 -7.68
CA GLY A 182 -13.13 3.46 -7.48
C GLY A 182 -12.94 4.32 -8.74
N LEU A 183 -13.03 3.71 -9.92
CA LEU A 183 -12.91 4.40 -11.22
C LEU A 183 -14.24 5.01 -11.73
N ILE A 184 -15.31 5.00 -10.93
CA ILE A 184 -16.54 5.71 -11.26
C ILE A 184 -16.23 7.22 -11.31
N GLY A 185 -16.53 7.85 -12.45
CA GLY A 185 -16.20 9.26 -12.70
C GLY A 185 -14.84 9.51 -13.38
N PHE A 186 -13.96 8.51 -13.48
CA PHE A 186 -12.69 8.66 -14.22
C PHE A 186 -12.92 8.66 -15.75
N PRO A 187 -12.34 9.60 -16.52
CA PRO A 187 -12.50 9.66 -17.97
C PRO A 187 -11.60 8.63 -18.68
N ALA A 188 -12.00 7.36 -18.63
CA ALA A 188 -11.39 6.27 -19.38
C ALA A 188 -12.46 5.33 -19.95
N SER A 189 -12.13 4.59 -21.00
CA SER A 189 -13.04 3.58 -21.57
C SER A 189 -13.28 2.43 -20.58
N SER A 190 -14.42 1.74 -20.68
CA SER A 190 -14.73 0.61 -19.79
C SER A 190 -13.68 -0.51 -19.86
N GLN A 191 -13.04 -0.70 -21.02
CA GLN A 191 -11.95 -1.67 -21.18
C GLN A 191 -10.67 -1.24 -20.46
N GLU A 192 -10.32 0.06 -20.51
CA GLU A 192 -9.19 0.60 -19.75
C GLU A 192 -9.45 0.52 -18.24
N LYS A 193 -10.68 0.80 -17.79
CA LYS A 193 -11.06 0.66 -16.37
C LYS A 193 -10.99 -0.79 -15.91
N ALA A 194 -11.49 -1.73 -16.72
CA ALA A 194 -11.39 -3.16 -16.42
C ALA A 194 -9.93 -3.63 -16.32
N ALA A 195 -9.08 -3.18 -17.24
CA ALA A 195 -7.65 -3.51 -17.21
C ALA A 195 -6.97 -2.93 -15.96
N ILE A 196 -7.21 -1.66 -15.61
CA ILE A 196 -6.64 -1.04 -14.40
C ILE A 196 -7.13 -1.76 -13.13
N ALA A 197 -8.42 -2.07 -13.06
CA ALA A 197 -9.01 -2.74 -11.90
C ALA A 197 -8.50 -4.18 -11.73
N PHE A 198 -8.25 -4.88 -12.84
CA PHE A 198 -7.77 -6.27 -12.85
C PHE A 198 -6.25 -6.37 -12.61
N PHE A 199 -5.46 -5.49 -13.20
CA PHE A 199 -3.99 -5.48 -13.08
C PHE A 199 -3.47 -4.60 -11.93
N GLY A 200 -4.31 -4.31 -10.93
CA GLY A 200 -3.85 -3.70 -9.70
C GLY A 200 -2.92 -4.66 -8.96
N ILE A 201 -1.61 -4.43 -9.02
CA ILE A 201 -0.59 -5.28 -8.39
C ILE A 201 -0.84 -5.36 -6.87
N ARG A 202 -0.77 -6.57 -6.32
CA ARG A 202 -0.75 -6.78 -4.87
C ARG A 202 0.66 -6.60 -4.35
N GLY A 203 0.82 -5.59 -3.50
CA GLY A 203 2.12 -5.19 -2.94
C GLY A 203 2.32 -5.59 -1.49
N LEU A 204 3.40 -5.06 -0.91
CA LEU A 204 3.81 -5.24 0.48
C LEU A 204 2.78 -4.77 1.52
N GLY A 205 1.91 -3.83 1.16
CA GLY A 205 0.91 -3.27 2.09
C GLY A 205 0.02 -4.34 2.73
N SER A 206 -0.37 -5.39 1.98
CA SER A 206 -1.19 -6.49 2.51
C SER A 206 -0.48 -7.27 3.62
N PHE A 207 0.83 -7.51 3.46
CA PHE A 207 1.65 -8.16 4.47
C PHE A 207 1.84 -7.27 5.70
N TYR A 208 2.06 -5.96 5.47
CA TYR A 208 2.15 -5.00 6.56
C TYR A 208 0.85 -4.98 7.38
N TYR A 209 -0.32 -4.86 6.74
CA TYR A 209 -1.61 -4.84 7.46
C TYR A 209 -1.84 -6.12 8.26
N LEU A 210 -1.49 -7.27 7.68
CA LEU A 210 -1.61 -8.55 8.35
C LEU A 210 -0.67 -8.64 9.56
N ALA A 211 0.61 -8.32 9.38
CA ALA A 211 1.60 -8.34 10.44
C ALA A 211 1.23 -7.35 11.56
N PHE A 212 0.77 -6.16 11.19
CA PHE A 212 0.32 -5.14 12.13
C PHE A 212 -0.87 -5.65 12.96
N ALA A 213 -1.91 -6.18 12.31
CA ALA A 213 -3.09 -6.69 13.00
C ALA A 213 -2.76 -7.84 13.95
N LEU A 214 -2.00 -8.84 13.48
CA LEU A 214 -1.58 -9.98 14.29
C LEU A 214 -0.65 -9.60 15.45
N GLY A 215 0.06 -8.47 15.34
CA GLY A 215 0.86 -7.93 16.44
C GLY A 215 0.03 -7.21 17.51
N GLN A 216 -1.21 -6.82 17.20
CA GLN A 216 -2.09 -6.06 18.10
C GLN A 216 -3.16 -6.93 18.76
N ALA A 217 -3.61 -7.99 18.09
CA ALA A 217 -4.61 -8.91 18.61
C ALA A 217 -4.31 -10.33 18.16
N GLU A 218 -4.72 -11.29 18.99
CA GLU A 218 -4.74 -12.69 18.60
C GLU A 218 -5.94 -12.95 17.69
N PHE A 219 -5.67 -13.40 16.47
CA PHE A 219 -6.71 -13.84 15.54
C PHE A 219 -6.69 -15.36 15.45
N GLU A 220 -7.86 -15.97 15.63
CA GLU A 220 -8.02 -17.39 15.31
C GLU A 220 -7.64 -17.63 13.84
N GLY A 221 -6.74 -18.58 13.60
CA GLY A 221 -6.29 -18.89 12.24
C GLY A 221 -5.29 -17.90 11.65
N ALA A 222 -4.44 -17.25 12.46
CA ALA A 222 -3.33 -16.40 12.00
C ALA A 222 -2.51 -17.05 10.87
N THR A 223 -2.21 -18.35 10.97
CA THR A 223 -1.53 -19.12 9.91
C THR A 223 -2.32 -19.14 8.60
N ILE A 224 -3.64 -19.31 8.66
CA ILE A 224 -4.52 -19.30 7.48
C ILE A 224 -4.51 -17.93 6.82
N LEU A 225 -4.49 -16.84 7.60
CA LEU A 225 -4.39 -15.48 7.08
C LEU A 225 -3.05 -15.25 6.35
N TRP A 226 -1.93 -15.66 6.95
CA TRP A 226 -0.61 -15.60 6.30
C TRP A 226 -0.57 -16.38 5.00
N VAL A 227 -1.04 -17.63 5.01
CA VAL A 227 -1.09 -18.47 3.80
C VAL A 227 -2.00 -17.85 2.74
N THR A 228 -3.13 -17.28 3.13
CA THR A 228 -4.06 -16.61 2.20
C THR A 228 -3.41 -15.39 1.55
N VAL A 229 -2.79 -14.49 2.31
CA VAL A 229 -2.13 -13.29 1.76
C VAL A 229 -0.95 -13.67 0.87
N CYS A 230 -0.10 -14.61 1.31
CA CYS A 230 1.02 -15.10 0.49
C CYS A 230 0.54 -15.73 -0.82
N PHE A 231 -0.46 -16.62 -0.76
CA PHE A 231 -1.02 -17.28 -1.94
C PHE A 231 -1.70 -16.28 -2.89
N ALA A 232 -2.39 -15.28 -2.33
CA ALA A 232 -2.99 -14.17 -3.06
C ALA A 232 -1.97 -13.31 -3.80
N VAL A 233 -0.83 -13.00 -3.18
CA VAL A 233 0.25 -12.22 -3.79
C VAL A 233 0.98 -13.06 -4.85
N LEU A 234 1.33 -14.32 -4.55
CA LEU A 234 1.96 -15.22 -5.51
C LEU A 234 1.10 -15.41 -6.76
N SER A 235 -0.19 -15.69 -6.57
CA SER A 235 -1.15 -15.84 -7.65
C SER A 235 -1.26 -14.55 -8.46
N SER A 236 -1.27 -13.38 -7.81
CA SER A 236 -1.25 -12.08 -8.51
C SER A 236 0.01 -11.90 -9.36
N ILE A 237 1.20 -12.21 -8.83
CA ILE A 237 2.48 -12.08 -9.55
C ILE A 237 2.50 -13.01 -10.77
N VAL A 238 2.13 -14.28 -10.60
CA VAL A 238 2.08 -15.27 -11.69
C VAL A 238 1.07 -14.84 -12.74
N MET A 239 -0.15 -14.45 -12.34
CA MET A 239 -1.17 -13.96 -13.26
C MET A 239 -0.70 -12.73 -14.04
N HIS A 240 -0.05 -11.76 -13.39
CA HIS A 240 0.49 -10.59 -14.07
C HIS A 240 1.61 -10.97 -15.05
N GLY A 241 2.55 -11.82 -14.64
CA GLY A 241 3.65 -12.27 -15.49
C GLY A 241 3.18 -12.98 -16.76
N VAL A 242 2.07 -13.73 -16.69
CA VAL A 242 1.49 -14.45 -17.84
C VAL A 242 0.55 -13.57 -18.66
N MET A 243 -0.30 -12.74 -18.04
CA MET A 243 -1.41 -12.06 -18.72
C MET A 243 -1.12 -10.62 -19.18
N VAL A 244 -0.10 -9.93 -18.66
CA VAL A 244 0.14 -8.52 -19.02
C VAL A 244 0.44 -8.36 -20.52
N THR A 245 1.34 -9.18 -21.06
CA THR A 245 1.76 -9.11 -22.47
C THR A 245 0.62 -9.36 -23.47
N PRO A 246 -0.21 -10.42 -23.34
CA PRO A 246 -1.31 -10.64 -24.28
C PRO A 246 -2.42 -9.59 -24.15
N VAL A 247 -2.75 -9.12 -22.94
CA VAL A 247 -3.86 -8.17 -22.75
C VAL A 247 -3.50 -6.77 -23.25
N MET A 248 -2.27 -6.29 -23.00
CA MET A 248 -1.83 -5.00 -23.55
C MET A 248 -1.85 -4.99 -25.08
N ARG A 249 -1.45 -6.10 -25.74
CA ARG A 249 -1.54 -6.25 -27.20
C ARG A 249 -2.99 -6.20 -27.73
N GLN A 250 -3.97 -6.65 -26.94
CA GLN A 250 -5.38 -6.57 -27.34
C GLN A 250 -5.94 -5.15 -27.20
N LEU A 251 -5.56 -4.43 -26.14
CA LEU A 251 -5.92 -3.02 -25.95
C LEU A 251 -5.30 -2.10 -27.01
N ASP A 252 -4.05 -2.35 -27.40
CA ASP A 252 -3.38 -1.55 -28.45
C ASP A 252 -3.96 -1.78 -29.85
N ARG A 253 -4.51 -2.97 -30.13
CA ARG A 253 -5.20 -3.27 -31.39
C ARG A 253 -6.53 -2.52 -31.57
N GLY A 254 -7.12 -2.03 -30.47
CA GLY A 254 -8.36 -1.26 -30.50
C GLY A 254 -8.17 0.26 -30.67
N ARG A 255 -6.93 0.77 -30.64
CA ARG A 255 -6.64 2.21 -30.76
C ARG A 255 -6.37 2.62 -32.20
N PRO A 256 -7.12 3.57 -32.79
CA PRO A 256 -6.73 4.16 -34.07
C PRO A 256 -5.42 4.94 -33.92
N PRO A 257 -4.59 5.02 -34.98
CA PRO A 257 -3.31 5.72 -34.92
C PRO A 257 -3.53 7.20 -34.55
N ARG A 258 -2.77 7.69 -33.57
CA ARG A 258 -2.76 9.11 -33.20
C ARG A 258 -2.14 9.92 -34.34
N SER A 259 -2.96 10.72 -35.02
CA SER A 259 -2.54 11.76 -35.97
C SER A 259 -2.01 12.99 -35.25
#